data_AF-A0A382KN08-F1
#
_entry.id   AF-A0A382KN08-F1
#
_cell.length_a   1.000
_cell.length_b   1.000
_cell.length_c   1.000
_cell.angle_alpha   90.00
_cell.angle_beta   90.00
_cell.angle_gamma   90.00
#
_symmetry.space_group_name_H-M   'P 1'
#
loop_
_entity.id
_entity.type
_entity.pdbx_description
1 polymer ?
#
loop_
_entity_poly.entity_id
_entity_poly.type
_entity_poly.pdbx_seq_one_letter_code
_entity_poly.pdbx_strand_id
1 'polypeptide(L)'
;MSPSTELNENMILQYDTSYSPANIEIFSKIFSDGSISTGNYQKLLKKRLQKLTGSKYVFLTNSGTAGLHLALMSLGISTGDKVITPSYLCEQVLNSISFTG
;
A
#
# COMPACT_ATOMS: atom_id res chain seq x y z
N MET A 1 -12.56 -15.59 14.97
CA MET A 1 -13.83 -14.83 15.10
C MET A 1 -14.49 -14.88 13.73
N SER A 2 -15.65 -15.54 13.67
CA SER A 2 -16.51 -15.56 12.48
C SER A 2 -16.85 -14.12 12.05
N PRO A 3 -17.11 -13.85 10.76
CA PRO A 3 -17.58 -12.54 10.35
C PRO A 3 -18.88 -12.26 11.09
N SER A 4 -18.84 -11.30 12.00
CA SER A 4 -20.02 -10.73 12.63
C SER A 4 -20.73 -9.88 11.59
N THR A 5 -21.55 -10.51 10.76
CA THR A 5 -22.81 -10.10 10.13
C THR A 5 -23.07 -11.16 9.07
N GLU A 6 -24.17 -11.91 9.16
CA GLU A 6 -24.65 -12.70 8.02
C GLU A 6 -24.90 -11.72 6.87
N LEU A 7 -23.94 -11.61 5.95
CA LEU A 7 -24.12 -10.88 4.71
C LEU A 7 -25.30 -11.55 4.02
N ASN A 8 -26.40 -10.82 3.85
CA ASN A 8 -27.58 -11.30 3.14
C ASN A 8 -27.11 -11.89 1.79
N GLU A 9 -27.52 -13.11 1.45
CA GLU A 9 -27.09 -13.80 0.22
C GLU A 9 -27.33 -12.97 -1.06
N ASN A 10 -28.20 -11.97 -0.99
CA ASN A 10 -28.51 -11.03 -2.08
C ASN A 10 -27.70 -9.73 -2.07
N MET A 11 -26.68 -9.58 -1.21
CA MET A 11 -25.91 -8.35 -1.08
C MET A 11 -24.69 -8.35 -2.01
N ILE A 12 -24.68 -7.43 -3.00
CA ILE A 12 -23.53 -7.23 -3.88
C ILE A 12 -22.65 -6.13 -3.26
N LEU A 13 -21.45 -6.52 -2.82
CA LEU A 13 -20.46 -5.59 -2.29
C LEU A 13 -19.78 -4.82 -3.44
N GLN A 14 -19.61 -3.51 -3.26
CA GLN A 14 -18.78 -2.70 -4.17
C GLN A 14 -17.29 -3.10 -4.08
N TYR A 15 -16.83 -3.47 -2.89
CA TYR A 15 -15.50 -3.99 -2.62
C TYR A 15 -15.60 -5.06 -1.52
N ASP A 16 -14.96 -6.20 -1.73
CA ASP A 16 -14.90 -7.28 -0.74
C ASP A 16 -13.61 -7.15 0.09
N THR A 17 -13.77 -7.12 1.41
CA THR A 17 -12.67 -7.09 2.39
C THR A 17 -12.52 -8.40 3.15
N SER A 18 -13.23 -9.45 2.72
CA SER A 18 -13.10 -10.80 3.28
C SER A 18 -11.66 -11.32 3.12
N TYR A 19 -11.23 -12.12 4.08
CA TYR A 19 -9.92 -12.75 4.07
C TYR A 19 -10.04 -14.21 4.50
N SER A 20 -9.12 -15.04 4.02
CA SER A 20 -9.09 -16.45 4.39
C SER A 20 -8.65 -16.62 5.85
N PRO A 21 -9.30 -17.51 6.64
CA PRO A 21 -8.85 -17.86 7.99
C PRO A 21 -7.38 -18.32 8.06
N ALA A 22 -6.83 -18.87 6.97
CA ALA A 22 -5.42 -19.24 6.88
C ALA A 22 -4.45 -18.05 7.11
N ASN A 23 -4.91 -16.82 6.92
CA ASN A 23 -4.11 -15.62 7.20
C ASN A 23 -3.83 -15.43 8.70
N ILE A 24 -4.69 -15.96 9.58
CA ILE A 24 -4.51 -15.86 11.04
C ILE A 24 -3.21 -16.53 11.47
N GLU A 25 -2.91 -17.71 10.93
CA GLU A 25 -1.65 -18.42 11.23
C GLU A 25 -0.42 -17.63 10.81
N ILE A 26 -0.50 -16.92 9.68
CA ILE A 26 0.58 -16.06 9.19
C ILE A 26 0.76 -14.86 10.13
N PHE A 27 -0.33 -14.23 10.58
CA PHE A 27 -0.24 -13.15 11.56
C PHE A 27 0.41 -13.66 12.86
N SER A 28 -0.03 -14.79 13.40
CA SER A 28 0.58 -15.38 14.60
C SER A 28 2.08 -15.62 14.44
N LYS A 29 2.54 -16.10 13.28
CA LYS A 29 3.97 -16.26 12.97
C LYS A 29 4.70 -14.91 12.96
N ILE A 30 4.16 -13.90 12.26
CA ILE A 30 4.75 -12.54 12.21
C ILE A 30 4.92 -11.96 13.63
N PHE A 31 3.90 -12.09 14.47
CA PHE A 31 3.95 -11.60 15.85
C PHE A 31 4.91 -12.41 16.73
N SER A 32 5.01 -13.72 16.51
CA SER A 32 5.92 -14.60 17.27
C SER A 32 7.40 -14.37 16.90
N ASP A 33 7.68 -14.02 15.64
CA ASP A 33 9.04 -13.73 15.15
C ASP A 33 9.64 -12.44 15.76
N GLY A 34 8.84 -11.65 16.49
CA GLY A 34 9.28 -10.45 17.23
C GLY A 34 9.67 -9.25 16.35
N SER A 35 9.70 -9.40 15.02
CA SER A 35 10.02 -8.32 14.08
C SER A 35 8.85 -8.00 13.15
N ILE A 36 7.94 -7.15 13.65
CA ILE A 36 6.70 -6.77 12.95
C ILE A 36 6.98 -5.81 11.78
N SER A 37 7.96 -4.91 11.91
CA SER A 37 8.25 -3.88 10.91
C SER A 37 9.36 -4.29 9.93
N THR A 38 10.55 -4.59 10.46
CA THR A 38 11.76 -4.83 9.63
C THR A 38 12.15 -6.30 9.73
N GLY A 39 11.44 -7.16 9.01
CA GLY A 39 11.54 -8.61 9.14
C GLY A 39 11.56 -9.38 7.82
N ASN A 40 11.47 -10.70 7.94
CA ASN A 40 11.48 -11.63 6.80
C ASN A 40 10.34 -11.37 5.82
N TYR A 41 9.16 -11.02 6.32
CA TYR A 41 7.98 -10.70 5.50
C TYR A 41 8.17 -9.43 4.68
N GLN A 42 8.88 -8.42 5.21
CA GLN A 42 9.24 -7.22 4.45
C GLN A 42 10.17 -7.58 3.28
N LYS A 43 11.18 -8.42 3.52
CA LYS A 43 12.10 -8.91 2.47
C LYS A 43 11.37 -9.73 1.40
N LEU A 44 10.46 -10.60 1.84
CA LEU A 44 9.63 -11.42 0.95
C LEU A 44 8.74 -10.55 0.06
N LEU A 45 8.08 -9.54 0.64
CA LEU A 45 7.23 -8.60 -0.10
C LEU A 45 8.06 -7.81 -1.13
N LYS A 46 9.22 -7.28 -0.74
CA LYS A 46 10.14 -6.58 -1.67
C LYS A 46 10.52 -7.47 -2.85
N LYS A 47 10.94 -8.72 -2.61
CA LYS A 47 11.32 -9.65 -3.67
C LYS A 47 10.17 -9.96 -4.63
N ARG A 48 8.96 -10.14 -4.09
CA ARG A 48 7.75 -10.39 -4.89
C ARG A 48 7.40 -9.17 -5.74
N LEU A 49 7.46 -7.97 -5.17
CA LEU A 49 7.21 -6.73 -5.91
C LEU A 49 8.25 -6.48 -6.99
N GLN A 50 9.55 -6.67 -6.71
CA GLN A 50 10.60 -6.57 -7.74
C GLN A 50 10.33 -7.50 -8.92
N LYS A 51 9.91 -8.75 -8.64
CA LYS A 51 9.54 -9.70 -9.69
C LYS A 51 8.29 -9.26 -10.46
N LEU A 52 7.29 -8.73 -9.75
CA LEU A 52 6.02 -8.29 -10.34
C LEU A 52 6.20 -7.05 -11.24
N THR A 53 6.97 -6.06 -10.79
CA THR A 53 7.13 -4.78 -11.48
C THR A 53 8.31 -4.76 -12.45
N GLY A 54 9.26 -5.70 -12.33
CA GLY A 54 10.52 -5.68 -13.06
C GLY A 54 11.50 -4.62 -12.58
N SER A 55 11.20 -3.90 -11.49
CA SER A 55 12.05 -2.82 -10.98
C SER A 55 13.32 -3.37 -10.31
N LYS A 56 14.47 -2.76 -10.61
CA LYS A 56 15.76 -3.11 -9.99
C LYS A 56 15.71 -2.94 -8.46
N TYR A 57 15.02 -1.91 -7.97
CA TYR A 57 14.87 -1.60 -6.56
C TYR A 57 13.41 -1.40 -6.20
N VAL A 58 13.04 -1.76 -4.96
CA VAL A 58 11.71 -1.53 -4.39
C VAL A 58 11.88 -0.95 -2.99
N PHE A 59 11.26 0.21 -2.76
CA PHE A 59 11.12 0.83 -1.46
C PHE A 59 9.68 0.66 -0.98
N LEU A 60 9.50 0.12 0.24
CA LEU A 60 8.16 -0.10 0.78
C LEU A 60 7.75 1.10 1.62
N THR A 61 6.53 1.57 1.40
CA THR A 61 5.87 2.60 2.18
C THR A 61 4.60 2.03 2.83
N ASN A 62 4.03 2.78 3.77
CA ASN A 62 2.76 2.42 4.41
C ASN A 62 1.53 2.70 3.55
N SER A 63 1.67 3.43 2.44
CA SER A 63 0.58 3.80 1.53
C SER A 63 1.10 4.21 0.15
N GLY A 64 0.21 4.22 -0.85
CA GLY A 64 0.49 4.75 -2.18
C GLY A 64 0.80 6.25 -2.16
N THR A 65 0.07 7.03 -1.36
CA THR A 65 0.30 8.48 -1.16
C THR A 65 1.72 8.76 -0.66
N ALA A 66 2.17 8.05 0.38
CA ALA A 66 3.53 8.20 0.88
C ALA A 66 4.58 7.79 -0.17
N GLY A 67 4.29 6.76 -0.98
CA GLY A 67 5.16 6.35 -2.08
C GLY A 67 5.31 7.42 -3.15
N LEU A 68 4.19 8.00 -3.60
CA LEU A 68 4.19 9.06 -4.60
C LEU A 68 4.85 10.34 -4.07
N HIS A 69 4.53 10.75 -2.84
CA HIS A 69 5.12 11.91 -2.20
C HIS A 69 6.65 11.79 -2.09
N LEU A 70 7.16 10.64 -1.62
CA LEU A 70 8.61 10.39 -1.59
C LEU A 70 9.25 10.39 -2.98
N ALA A 71 8.56 9.87 -3.99
CA ALA A 71 9.05 9.90 -5.36
C ALA A 71 9.20 11.34 -5.87
N LEU A 72 8.21 12.21 -5.62
CA LEU A 72 8.27 13.63 -6.00
C LEU A 72 9.40 14.36 -5.27
N MET A 73 9.55 14.15 -3.95
CA MET A 73 10.66 14.69 -3.18
C MET A 73 12.02 14.22 -3.71
N SER A 74 12.14 12.95 -4.12
CA SER A 74 13.39 12.40 -4.67
C SER A 74 13.77 12.98 -6.02
N LEU A 75 12.79 13.50 -6.78
CA LEU A 75 13.01 14.22 -8.03
C LEU A 75 13.36 15.70 -7.80
N GLY A 76 13.30 16.19 -6.55
CA GLY A 76 13.58 17.58 -6.21
C GLY A 76 12.45 18.55 -6.51
N ILE A 77 11.21 18.06 -6.67
CA ILE A 77 10.03 18.92 -6.84
C ILE A 77 9.87 19.85 -5.64
N SER A 78 9.54 21.11 -5.89
CA SER A 78 9.41 22.15 -4.87
C SER A 78 8.38 23.21 -5.28
N THR A 79 8.09 24.15 -4.37
CA THR A 79 7.24 25.32 -4.63
C THR A 79 7.62 26.01 -5.94
N GLY A 80 6.63 26.18 -6.82
CA GLY A 80 6.79 26.83 -8.12
C GLY A 80 6.92 25.86 -9.29
N ASP A 81 7.25 24.58 -9.03
CA ASP A 81 7.29 23.55 -10.06
C ASP A 81 5.89 23.17 -10.54
N LYS A 82 5.81 22.70 -11.79
CA LYS A 82 4.56 22.27 -12.42
C LYS A 82 4.56 20.77 -12.63
N VAL A 83 3.59 20.10 -12.03
CA VAL A 83 3.37 18.65 -12.18
C VAL A 83 2.11 18.41 -13.01
N ILE A 84 2.26 17.74 -14.15
CA ILE A 84 1.13 17.40 -15.03
C ILE A 84 0.40 16.18 -14.46
N THR A 85 -0.92 16.27 -14.37
CA THR A 85 -1.79 15.17 -13.94
C THR A 85 -3.03 15.06 -14.83
N PRO A 86 -3.64 13.87 -14.97
CA PRO A 86 -4.97 13.76 -15.55
C PRO A 86 -6.01 14.60 -14.79
N SER A 87 -7.09 15.03 -15.46
CA SER A 87 -8.16 15.79 -14.81
C SER A 87 -9.07 14.95 -13.90
N TYR A 88 -9.04 13.62 -14.03
CA TYR A 88 -9.83 12.69 -13.24
C TYR A 88 -8.93 11.72 -12.46
N LEU A 89 -8.87 11.90 -11.14
CA LEU A 89 -7.96 11.20 -10.21
C LEU A 89 -8.65 11.04 -8.85
N CYS A 90 -8.04 10.27 -7.94
CA CYS A 90 -8.29 10.44 -6.52
C CYS A 90 -7.53 11.66 -5.96
N GLU A 91 -8.11 12.32 -4.96
CA GLU A 91 -7.57 13.52 -4.31
C GLU A 91 -6.14 13.31 -3.76
N GLN A 92 -5.81 12.10 -3.32
CA GLN A 92 -4.53 11.78 -2.70
C GLN A 92 -3.33 11.99 -3.64
N VAL A 93 -3.54 11.91 -4.96
CA VAL A 93 -2.52 12.25 -5.95
C VAL A 93 -2.17 13.74 -5.87
N LEU A 94 -3.18 14.60 -5.82
CA LEU A 94 -3.00 16.05 -5.69
C LEU A 94 -2.36 16.40 -4.35
N ASN A 95 -2.83 15.80 -3.25
CA ASN A 95 -2.25 16.02 -1.92
C ASN A 95 -0.77 15.62 -1.88
N SER A 96 -0.38 14.53 -2.54
CA SER A 96 1.03 14.13 -2.64
C SER A 96 1.88 15.20 -3.31
N ILE A 97 1.34 15.90 -4.32
CA ILE A 97 2.01 16.98 -5.04
C ILE A 97 2.02 18.27 -4.21
N SER A 98 0.85 18.72 -3.74
CA SER A 98 0.69 19.99 -3.02
C SER A 98 1.46 20.07 -1.71
N PHE A 99 1.71 18.93 -1.06
CA PHE A 99 2.53 18.88 0.15
C PHE A 99 4.01 18.60 -0.13
N THR A 100 4.42 18.51 -1.40
CA THR A 100 5.82 18.43 -1.77
C THR A 100 6.41 19.85 -1.84
N GLY A 101 7.04 20.27 -0.74
CA GLY A 101 7.82 21.50 -0.64
C GLY A 101 7.07 22.75 -1.04
#